data_AF-A0A0S8GY70-F1
#
_entry.id   AF-A0A0S8GY70-F1
#
_cell.length_a   1.000
_cell.length_b   1.000
_cell.length_c   1.000
_cell.angle_alpha   90.00
_cell.angle_beta   90.00
_cell.angle_gamma   90.00
#
_symmetry.space_group_name_H-M   'P 1'
#
loop_
_entity.id
_entity.type
_entity.pdbx_description
1 polymer ?
#
loop_
_entity_poly.entity_id
_entity_poly.type
_entity_poly.pdbx_seq_one_letter_code
_entity_poly.pdbx_strand_id
1 'polypeptide(L)'
;MGVRFPPGLLRSKLYMGLEFYKKGQGYYTRLCSAIAAGILTALGCYRLYDKLDAIGASQESLITPAIKTWLRAGVPALVFLILAWVILKMVNSPRCADFMIATEGEMKKVSWSSRKEIVSSTIVVIITVIIMAILLMVVDVVFSFLLYEIGVLKVFSLS
;
A
#
# COMPACT_ATOMS: atom_id res chain seq x y z
N MET A 1 34.67 44.50 20.66
CA MET A 1 33.49 44.21 21.51
C MET A 1 33.03 42.79 21.20
N GLY A 2 33.57 41.79 21.92
CA GLY A 2 33.33 40.38 21.62
C GLY A 2 32.04 39.89 22.29
N VAL A 3 31.05 39.49 21.51
CA VAL A 3 29.79 38.94 22.03
C VAL A 3 30.08 37.55 22.60
N ARG A 4 30.14 37.45 23.93
CA ARG A 4 30.35 36.19 24.64
C ARG A 4 29.03 35.42 24.65
N PHE A 5 28.85 34.54 23.69
CA PHE A 5 27.68 33.66 23.65
C PHE A 5 27.76 32.61 24.77
N PRO A 6 26.70 32.41 25.57
CA PRO A 6 26.71 31.41 26.63
C PRO A 6 26.81 29.99 26.03
N PRO A 7 27.62 29.09 26.63
CA PRO A 7 27.98 27.78 26.04
C PRO A 7 26.80 26.81 25.86
N GLY A 8 25.60 27.14 26.34
CA GLY A 8 24.36 26.36 26.16
C GLY A 8 23.43 26.83 25.04
N LEU A 9 23.61 28.04 24.50
CA LEU A 9 22.65 28.64 23.56
C LEU A 9 22.76 28.09 22.13
N LEU A 10 23.96 27.66 21.73
CA LEU A 10 24.19 27.02 20.43
C LEU A 10 23.62 25.61 20.38
N ARG A 11 23.56 24.92 21.54
CA ARG A 11 22.91 23.62 21.66
C ARG A 11 21.39 23.74 21.46
N SER A 12 20.73 24.71 22.10
CA SER A 12 19.26 24.84 22.01
C SER A 12 18.76 25.10 20.58
N LYS A 13 19.45 25.92 19.79
CA LYS A 13 19.10 26.14 18.38
C LYS A 13 19.34 24.92 17.48
N LEU A 14 20.34 24.10 17.78
CA LEU A 14 20.62 22.85 17.07
C LEU A 14 19.56 21.78 17.37
N TYR A 15 19.03 21.75 18.60
CA TYR A 15 17.92 20.87 18.97
C TYR A 15 16.57 21.31 18.40
N MET A 16 16.39 22.59 18.11
CA MET A 16 15.14 23.17 17.59
C MET A 16 14.80 22.76 16.15
N GLY A 17 15.78 22.27 15.36
CA GLY A 17 15.59 21.85 13.97
C GLY A 17 15.11 20.39 13.77
N LEU A 18 15.19 19.56 14.81
CA LEU A 18 14.75 18.16 14.83
C LEU A 18 13.58 17.94 15.81
N GLU A 19 12.85 19.00 16.15
CA GLU A 19 11.69 18.88 17.01
C GLU A 19 10.49 18.39 16.20
N PHE A 20 10.20 17.10 16.35
CA PHE A 20 8.96 16.50 15.89
C PHE A 20 7.75 17.34 16.32
N TYR A 21 6.91 17.70 15.35
CA TYR A 21 5.69 18.47 15.56
C TYR A 21 4.71 17.71 16.47
N LYS A 22 4.42 18.27 17.66
CA LYS A 22 3.60 17.68 18.74
C LYS A 22 4.00 16.23 19.09
N LYS A 23 5.13 16.07 19.77
CA LYS A 23 5.57 14.78 20.35
C LYS A 23 4.50 14.25 21.32
N GLY A 24 3.70 13.27 20.88
CA GLY A 24 2.76 12.55 21.75
C GLY A 24 1.37 12.25 21.14
N GLN A 25 0.96 12.94 20.07
CA GLN A 25 -0.35 12.72 19.43
C GLN A 25 -0.20 12.30 17.97
N GLY A 26 -0.97 11.30 17.52
CA GLY A 26 -0.89 10.81 16.13
C GLY A 26 0.35 9.97 15.80
N TYR A 27 1.11 9.52 16.82
CA TYR A 27 2.37 8.78 16.61
C TYR A 27 2.16 7.50 15.79
N TYR A 28 1.26 6.63 16.25
CA TYR A 28 0.98 5.37 15.56
C TYR A 28 0.40 5.59 14.16
N THR A 29 -0.53 6.53 14.00
CA THR A 29 -1.14 6.86 12.70
C THR A 29 -0.07 7.30 11.69
N ARG A 30 0.86 8.18 12.10
CA ARG A 30 1.98 8.65 11.26
C ARG A 30 2.96 7.54 10.92
N LEU A 31 3.33 6.74 11.91
CA LEU A 31 4.25 5.61 11.73
C LEU A 31 3.66 4.57 10.78
N CYS A 32 2.41 4.15 11.00
CA CYS A 32 1.72 3.17 10.14
C CYS A 32 1.59 3.68 8.69
N SER A 33 1.27 4.96 8.50
CA SER A 33 1.16 5.55 7.17
C SER A 33 2.51 5.60 6.45
N ALA A 34 3.58 5.97 7.17
CA ALA A 34 4.94 5.98 6.63
C ALA A 34 5.43 4.57 6.28
N ILE A 35 5.18 3.58 7.15
CA ILE A 35 5.52 2.18 6.90
C ILE A 35 4.73 1.65 5.71
N ALA A 36 3.43 1.88 5.63
CA ALA A 36 2.60 1.41 4.52
C ALA A 36 3.07 2.00 3.18
N ALA A 37 3.33 3.31 3.13
CA ALA A 37 3.89 3.97 1.95
C ALA A 37 5.31 3.46 1.62
N GLY A 38 6.12 3.18 2.64
CA GLY A 38 7.46 2.59 2.48
C GLY A 38 7.42 1.18 1.89
N ILE A 39 6.50 0.33 2.34
CA ILE A 39 6.29 -1.02 1.80
C ILE A 39 5.82 -0.94 0.34
N LEU A 40 4.85 -0.08 0.02
CA LEU A 40 4.40 0.13 -1.35
C LEU A 40 5.54 0.59 -2.27
N THR A 41 6.37 1.51 -1.77
CA THR A 41 7.55 2.00 -2.49
C THR A 41 8.57 0.88 -2.72
N ALA A 42 8.83 0.05 -1.71
CA ALA A 42 9.73 -1.10 -1.82
C ALA A 42 9.23 -2.13 -2.84
N LEU A 43 7.93 -2.47 -2.80
CA LEU A 43 7.30 -3.37 -3.77
C LEU A 43 7.34 -2.78 -5.19
N GLY A 44 7.09 -1.48 -5.33
CA GLY A 44 7.21 -0.77 -6.60
C GLY A 44 8.64 -0.83 -7.17
N CYS A 45 9.65 -0.62 -6.32
CA CYS A 45 11.07 -0.71 -6.73
C CYS A 45 11.48 -2.14 -7.08
N TYR A 46 10.94 -3.14 -6.39
CA TYR A 46 11.16 -4.55 -6.72
C TYR A 46 10.58 -4.90 -8.10
N ARG A 47 9.34 -4.48 -8.39
CA ARG A 47 8.73 -4.70 -9.71
C ARG A 47 9.45 -3.92 -10.82
N LEU A 48 9.96 -2.73 -10.51
CA LEU A 48 10.77 -1.94 -11.43
C LEU A 48 12.07 -2.69 -11.76
N TYR A 49 12.76 -3.25 -10.75
CA TYR A 49 13.95 -4.06 -10.95
C TYR A 49 13.70 -5.27 -11.87
N ASP A 50 12.59 -5.99 -11.69
CA ASP A 50 12.23 -7.13 -12.54
C ASP A 50 12.00 -6.71 -14.00
N LYS A 51 11.38 -5.56 -14.23
CA LYS A 51 11.17 -5.02 -15.59
C LYS A 51 12.48 -4.55 -16.23
N LEU A 52 13.38 -3.95 -15.46
CA LEU A 52 14.70 -3.55 -15.96
C LEU A 52 15.57 -4.77 -16.32
N ASP A 53 15.44 -5.88 -15.58
CA ASP A 53 16.11 -7.14 -15.93
C ASP A 53 15.59 -7.73 -17.24
N ALA A 54 14.26 -7.83 -17.36
CA ALA A 54 13.61 -8.39 -18.54
C ALA A 54 13.94 -7.59 -19.82
N ILE A 55 14.00 -6.25 -19.72
CA ILE A 55 14.36 -5.38 -20.84
C ILE A 55 15.87 -5.50 -21.15
N GLY A 56 16.71 -5.59 -20.13
CA GLY A 56 18.16 -5.75 -20.28
C GLY A 56 18.56 -7.05 -20.98
N ALA A 57 17.80 -8.14 -20.85
CA ALA A 57 18.08 -9.40 -21.53
C ALA A 57 17.87 -9.35 -23.06
N SER A 58 17.04 -8.43 -23.55
CA SER A 58 16.61 -8.37 -24.96
C SER A 58 17.47 -7.50 -25.87
N GLN A 59 18.40 -6.72 -25.32
CA GLN A 59 19.15 -5.71 -26.07
C GLN A 59 20.66 -5.92 -25.92
N GLU A 60 21.29 -6.52 -26.93
CA GLU A 60 22.75 -6.46 -27.09
C GLU A 60 23.15 -4.98 -27.20
N SER A 61 23.65 -4.42 -26.10
CA SER A 61 24.05 -3.02 -26.03
C SER A 61 25.56 -2.93 -25.88
N LEU A 62 26.17 -2.02 -26.64
CA LEU A 62 27.58 -1.61 -26.70
C LEU A 62 28.19 -1.11 -25.36
N ILE A 63 27.50 -1.33 -24.24
CA ILE A 63 27.81 -0.81 -22.91
C ILE A 63 28.36 -1.96 -22.05
N THR A 64 29.56 -1.75 -21.50
CA THR A 64 30.31 -2.70 -20.66
C THR A 64 29.40 -3.36 -19.60
N PRO A 65 29.51 -4.69 -19.36
CA PRO A 65 28.64 -5.42 -18.42
C PRO A 65 28.62 -4.85 -16.99
N ALA A 66 29.70 -4.15 -16.61
CA ALA A 66 29.77 -3.40 -15.35
C ALA A 66 28.71 -2.30 -15.27
N ILE A 67 28.60 -1.44 -16.29
CA ILE A 67 27.71 -0.26 -16.29
C ILE A 67 26.23 -0.69 -16.29
N LYS A 68 25.90 -1.77 -17.00
CA LYS A 68 24.54 -2.35 -17.04
C LYS A 68 24.09 -2.84 -15.65
N THR A 69 25.01 -3.44 -14.88
CA THR A 69 24.76 -3.91 -13.51
C THR A 69 24.50 -2.74 -12.56
N TRP A 70 25.29 -1.67 -12.66
CA TRP A 70 25.11 -0.46 -11.85
C TRP A 70 23.81 0.27 -12.17
N LEU A 71 23.41 0.33 -13.45
CA LEU A 71 22.15 0.97 -13.84
C LEU A 71 20.93 0.16 -13.38
N ARG A 72 21.00 -1.17 -13.46
CA ARG A 72 19.94 -2.09 -13.02
C ARG A 72 19.62 -1.97 -11.53
N ALA A 73 20.64 -1.86 -10.67
CA ALA A 73 20.46 -1.73 -9.23
C ALA A 73 20.37 -0.27 -8.77
N GLY A 74 21.11 0.64 -9.42
CA GLY A 74 21.22 2.04 -9.02
C GLY A 74 19.95 2.85 -9.26
N VAL A 75 19.26 2.62 -10.39
CA VAL A 75 18.00 3.33 -10.71
C VAL A 75 16.90 3.04 -9.68
N PRO A 76 16.52 1.79 -9.39
CA PRO A 76 15.49 1.50 -8.38
C PRO A 76 15.92 1.92 -6.96
N ALA A 77 17.21 1.83 -6.62
CA ALA A 77 17.71 2.29 -5.32
C ALA A 77 17.60 3.82 -5.16
N LEU A 78 17.95 4.60 -6.17
CA LEU A 78 17.79 6.06 -6.15
C LEU A 78 16.32 6.46 -6.05
N VAL A 79 15.45 5.82 -6.83
CA VAL A 79 14.01 6.03 -6.78
C VAL A 79 13.46 5.74 -5.38
N PHE A 80 13.90 4.63 -4.77
CA PHE A 80 13.51 4.29 -3.40
C PHE A 80 13.91 5.38 -2.39
N LEU A 81 15.15 5.87 -2.45
CA LEU A 81 15.63 6.90 -1.53
C LEU A 81 14.90 8.24 -1.69
N ILE A 82 14.66 8.66 -2.93
CA ILE A 82 13.92 9.89 -3.24
C ILE A 82 12.49 9.78 -2.71
N LEU A 83 11.80 8.67 -3.00
CA LEU A 83 10.42 8.46 -2.55
C LEU A 83 10.35 8.35 -1.02
N ALA A 84 11.28 7.65 -0.38
CA ALA A 84 11.36 7.56 1.07
C ALA A 84 11.54 8.94 1.72
N TRP A 85 12.41 9.80 1.17
CA TRP A 85 12.59 11.16 1.65
C TRP A 85 11.31 12.01 1.50
N VAL A 86 10.64 11.91 0.35
CA VAL A 86 9.36 12.60 0.10
C VAL A 86 8.29 12.13 1.08
N ILE A 87 8.16 10.82 1.33
CA ILE A 87 7.20 10.24 2.28
C ILE A 87 7.43 10.81 3.68
N LEU A 88 8.68 10.79 4.16
CA LEU A 88 9.01 11.30 5.49
C LEU A 88 8.73 12.81 5.62
N LYS A 89 9.02 13.58 4.58
CA LYS A 89 8.72 15.02 4.53
C LYS A 89 7.22 15.29 4.50
N MET A 90 6.45 14.48 3.78
CA MET A 90 5.00 14.62 3.65
C MET A 90 4.28 14.25 4.95
N VAL A 91 4.65 13.12 5.57
CA VAL A 91 4.07 12.66 6.85
C VAL A 91 4.42 13.61 7.99
N ASN A 92 5.60 14.23 7.97
CA ASN A 92 6.03 15.21 8.97
C ASN A 92 5.54 16.65 8.67
N SER A 93 4.77 16.87 7.60
CA SER A 93 4.19 18.19 7.31
C SER A 93 3.07 18.51 8.30
N PRO A 94 3.01 19.73 8.87
CA PRO A 94 2.03 20.09 9.90
C PRO A 94 0.57 19.89 9.45
N ARG A 95 0.26 20.11 8.16
CA ARG A 95 -1.10 19.92 7.62
C ARG A 95 -1.57 18.47 7.67
N CYS A 96 -0.74 17.54 7.19
CA CYS A 96 -1.05 16.11 7.23
C CYS A 96 -1.06 15.61 8.68
N ALA A 97 -0.10 16.08 9.47
CA ALA A 97 0.05 15.75 10.87
C ALA A 97 -1.17 16.12 11.73
N ASP A 98 -1.76 17.30 11.53
CA ASP A 98 -2.97 17.72 12.23
C ASP A 98 -4.23 16.99 11.73
N PHE A 99 -4.33 16.73 10.41
CA PHE A 99 -5.43 15.93 9.85
C PHE A 99 -5.47 14.50 10.41
N MET A 100 -4.31 13.86 10.52
CA MET A 100 -4.20 12.51 11.08
C MET A 100 -4.53 12.46 12.57
N ILE A 101 -4.17 13.51 13.34
CA ILE A 101 -4.56 13.64 14.75
C ILE A 101 -6.08 13.80 14.86
N ALA A 102 -6.67 14.69 14.05
CA ALA A 102 -8.12 14.91 14.04
C ALA A 102 -8.86 13.62 13.68
N THR A 103 -8.41 12.91 12.65
CA THR A 103 -8.98 11.62 12.24
C THR A 103 -8.89 10.58 13.35
N GLU A 104 -7.75 10.45 14.05
CA GLU A 104 -7.63 9.55 15.21
C GLU A 104 -8.58 9.95 16.34
N GLY A 105 -8.76 11.25 16.58
CA GLY A 105 -9.71 11.78 17.56
C GLY A 105 -11.16 11.45 17.22
N GLU A 106 -11.54 11.55 15.94
CA GLU A 106 -12.87 11.16 15.47
C GLU A 106 -13.08 9.64 15.51
N MET A 107 -12.07 8.84 15.14
CA MET A 107 -12.16 7.37 15.22
C MET A 107 -12.36 6.86 16.64
N LYS A 108 -11.85 7.57 17.67
CA LYS A 108 -12.08 7.22 19.09
C LYS A 108 -13.53 7.44 19.54
N LYS A 109 -14.29 8.29 18.84
CA LYS A 109 -15.72 8.50 19.11
C LYS A 109 -16.60 7.44 18.48
N VAL A 110 -16.08 6.70 17.50
CA VAL A 110 -16.82 5.63 16.84
C VAL A 110 -16.90 4.43 17.78
N SER A 111 -18.10 4.18 18.30
CA SER A 111 -18.41 2.93 19.00
C SER A 111 -18.45 1.79 17.98
N TRP A 112 -17.42 0.96 17.97
CA TRP A 112 -17.41 -0.24 17.13
C TRP A 112 -18.50 -1.23 17.55
N SER A 113 -19.20 -1.80 16.58
CA SER A 113 -20.22 -2.84 16.79
C SER A 113 -19.69 -3.98 17.63
N SER A 114 -20.55 -4.56 18.47
CA SER A 114 -20.18 -5.70 19.30
C SER A 114 -19.82 -6.90 18.43
N ARG A 115 -18.89 -7.76 18.90
CA ARG A 115 -18.51 -8.98 18.15
C ARG A 115 -19.73 -9.84 17.79
N LYS A 116 -20.76 -9.84 18.64
CA LYS A 116 -22.03 -10.57 18.39
C LYS A 116 -22.79 -10.00 17.18
N GLU A 117 -22.84 -8.69 17.03
CA GLU A 117 -23.52 -8.01 15.91
C GLU A 117 -22.79 -8.27 14.60
N ILE A 118 -21.46 -8.23 14.61
CA ILE A 118 -20.62 -8.51 13.44
C ILE A 118 -20.81 -9.95 12.96
N VAL A 119 -20.83 -10.92 13.88
CA VAL A 119 -21.06 -12.33 13.56
C VAL A 119 -22.47 -12.55 13.01
N SER A 120 -23.48 -11.98 13.65
CA SER A 120 -24.87 -12.09 13.17
C SER A 120 -25.04 -11.50 11.77
N SER A 121 -24.45 -10.33 11.51
CA SER A 121 -24.51 -9.67 10.20
C SER A 121 -23.77 -10.48 9.12
N THR A 122 -22.59 -11.01 9.44
CA THR A 122 -21.80 -11.81 8.49
C THR A 122 -22.48 -13.15 8.17
N ILE A 123 -23.12 -13.81 9.14
CA ILE A 123 -23.85 -15.07 8.92
C ILE A 123 -24.98 -14.87 7.91
N VAL A 124 -25.74 -13.79 8.03
CA VAL A 124 -26.82 -13.48 7.07
C VAL A 124 -26.24 -13.34 5.66
N VAL A 125 -25.12 -12.62 5.50
CA VAL A 125 -24.45 -12.45 4.20
C VAL A 125 -23.93 -13.78 3.65
N ILE A 126 -23.38 -14.66 4.49
CA ILE A 126 -22.92 -15.98 4.05
C ILE A 126 -24.09 -16.81 3.51
N ILE A 127 -25.23 -16.79 4.21
CA ILE A 127 -26.43 -17.53 3.79
C ILE A 127 -26.95 -16.97 2.46
N THR A 128 -27.03 -15.65 2.29
CA THR A 128 -27.52 -15.04 1.04
C THR A 128 -26.60 -15.35 -0.14
N VAL A 129 -25.27 -15.34 0.06
CA VAL A 129 -24.30 -15.72 -0.97
C VAL A 129 -24.42 -17.20 -1.35
N ILE A 130 -24.63 -18.11 -0.39
CA ILE A 130 -24.83 -19.54 -0.68
C ILE A 130 -26.10 -19.75 -1.50
N ILE A 131 -27.22 -19.10 -1.11
CA ILE A 131 -28.47 -19.20 -1.86
C ILE A 131 -28.29 -18.67 -3.28
N MET A 132 -27.61 -17.53 -3.44
CA MET A 132 -27.29 -16.96 -4.76
C MET A 132 -26.44 -17.93 -5.59
N ALA A 133 -25.43 -18.57 -5.00
CA ALA A 133 -24.57 -19.53 -5.68
C ALA A 133 -25.35 -20.77 -6.14
N ILE A 134 -26.26 -21.29 -5.32
CA ILE A 134 -27.14 -22.41 -5.69
C ILE A 134 -28.08 -22.00 -6.83
N LEU A 135 -28.67 -20.79 -6.74
CA LEU A 135 -29.54 -20.28 -7.80
C LEU A 135 -28.78 -20.19 -9.12
N LEU A 136 -27.58 -19.59 -9.11
CA LEU A 136 -26.74 -19.51 -10.31
C LEU A 136 -26.38 -20.88 -10.85
N MET A 137 -26.04 -21.85 -9.99
CA MET A 137 -25.79 -23.23 -10.42
C MET A 137 -27.01 -23.84 -11.13
N VAL A 138 -28.21 -23.66 -10.57
CA VAL A 138 -29.45 -24.16 -11.18
C VAL A 138 -29.69 -23.51 -12.54
N VAL A 139 -29.54 -22.18 -12.62
CA VAL A 139 -29.66 -21.44 -13.86
C VAL A 139 -28.64 -21.94 -14.89
N ASP A 140 -27.37 -22.04 -14.53
CA ASP A 140 -26.30 -22.51 -15.41
C ASP A 140 -26.58 -23.92 -15.96
N VAL A 141 -27.08 -24.84 -15.11
CA VAL A 141 -27.46 -26.20 -15.53
C VAL A 141 -28.66 -26.17 -16.48
N VAL A 142 -29.70 -25.39 -16.17
CA VAL A 142 -30.90 -25.26 -17.02
C VAL A 142 -30.51 -24.65 -18.38
N PHE A 143 -29.71 -23.59 -18.39
CA PHE A 143 -29.23 -22.99 -19.63
C PHE A 143 -28.36 -23.96 -20.43
N SER A 144 -27.47 -24.71 -19.77
CA SER A 144 -26.65 -25.73 -20.43
C SER A 144 -27.50 -26.83 -21.07
N PHE A 145 -28.55 -27.29 -20.38
CA PHE A 145 -29.49 -28.27 -20.90
C PHE A 145 -30.30 -27.73 -22.09
N LEU A 146 -30.87 -26.52 -21.98
CA LEU A 146 -31.63 -25.90 -23.06
C LEU A 146 -30.77 -25.66 -24.31
N LEU A 147 -29.53 -25.19 -24.13
CA LEU A 147 -28.60 -24.95 -25.24
C LEU A 147 -28.10 -26.26 -25.88
N TYR A 148 -28.06 -27.35 -25.11
CA TYR A 148 -27.80 -28.69 -25.63
C TYR A 148 -28.94 -29.17 -26.54
N GLU A 149 -30.20 -29.04 -26.09
CA GLU A 149 -31.38 -29.42 -26.88
C GLU A 149 -31.52 -28.59 -28.18
N ILE A 150 -31.13 -27.32 -28.15
CA ILE A 150 -31.12 -26.43 -29.34
C ILE A 150 -29.95 -26.79 -30.30
N GLY A 151 -29.06 -27.72 -29.93
CA GLY A 151 -27.97 -28.21 -30.77
C GLY A 151 -26.77 -27.27 -30.86
N VAL A 152 -26.74 -26.20 -30.05
CA VAL A 152 -25.64 -25.23 -30.00
C VAL A 152 -24.47 -25.76 -29.15
N LEU A 153 -24.76 -26.48 -28.05
CA LEU A 153 -23.74 -27.03 -27.16
C LEU A 153 -23.45 -28.52 -27.46
N LYS A 154 -22.21 -28.86 -27.84
CA LYS A 154 -21.69 -30.24 -27.88
C LYS A 154 -20.90 -30.55 -26.61
N VAL A 155 -21.57 -30.58 -25.46
CA VAL A 155 -20.87 -30.71 -24.16
C VAL A 155 -20.60 -32.17 -23.76
N PHE A 156 -21.34 -33.13 -24.31
CA PHE A 156 -21.21 -34.56 -24.02
C PHE A 156 -20.83 -35.37 -25.27
N SER A 157 -19.71 -35.00 -25.93
CA SER A 157 -19.14 -35.78 -27.04
C SER A 157 -18.04 -36.73 -26.53
N LEU A 158 -18.39 -37.62 -25.61
CA LEU A 158 -17.60 -38.81 -25.26
C LEU A 158 -18.55 -39.99 -25.04
N SER A 159 -19.13 -40.50 -26.14
CA SER A 159 -19.11 -41.91 -26.51
C SER A 159 -19.66 -42.10 -27.92
#